data_AF-A0A7W0X5S4-F1
#
_entry.id   AF-A0A7W0X5S4-F1
#
_cell.length_a   1.000
_cell.length_b   1.000
_cell.length_c   1.000
_cell.angle_alpha   90.00
_cell.angle_beta   90.00
_cell.angle_gamma   90.00
#
_symmetry.space_group_name_H-M   'P 1'
#
loop_
_entity.id
_entity.type
_entity.pdbx_description
1 polymer ?
#
loop_
_entity_poly.entity_id
_entity_poly.type
_entity_poly.pdbx_seq_one_letter_code
_entity_poly.pdbx_strand_id
1 'polypeptide(L)'
;MRDHVAWAEGIDISVDAVAYAANTMNVRATVGDYLTYTSAERPDVIAMWDTVEHLRHPDRFIAKAARDLPVGGHLALTTGDMGSLNARWRGRRWRMIHSPTHLHYFSAQTMTRLLHRNGFDVST
;
A
#
# COMPACT_ATOMS: atom_id res chain seq x y z
N MET A 1 0.97 -22.28 -1.52
CA MET A 1 0.69 -21.14 -2.43
C MET A 1 -0.49 -21.53 -3.31
N ARG A 2 -1.47 -20.65 -3.56
CA ARG A 2 -2.68 -21.02 -4.33
C ARG A 2 -2.34 -21.14 -5.82
N ASP A 3 -3.13 -21.89 -6.57
CA ASP A 3 -2.95 -22.18 -8.01
C ASP A 3 -2.81 -20.95 -8.93
N HIS A 4 -3.08 -19.74 -8.41
CA HIS A 4 -3.07 -18.49 -9.16
C HIS A 4 -1.92 -17.53 -8.81
N VAL A 5 -1.05 -17.86 -7.84
CA VAL A 5 0.07 -17.00 -7.46
C VAL A 5 1.35 -17.84 -7.43
N ALA A 6 2.29 -17.54 -8.33
CA ALA A 6 3.52 -18.32 -8.48
C ALA A 6 4.55 -18.05 -7.38
N TRP A 7 4.71 -16.77 -7.00
CA TRP A 7 5.54 -16.34 -5.88
C TRP A 7 4.98 -15.09 -5.20
N ALA A 8 5.38 -14.86 -3.95
CA ALA A 8 5.00 -13.70 -3.16
C ALA A 8 6.15 -13.36 -2.24
N GLU A 9 6.36 -12.06 -2.05
CA GLU A 9 7.30 -11.55 -1.08
C GLU A 9 6.78 -10.24 -0.46
N GLY A 10 7.39 -9.84 0.65
CA GLY A 10 7.05 -8.63 1.38
C GLY A 10 8.26 -7.80 1.80
N ILE A 11 8.00 -6.53 2.04
CA ILE A 11 8.96 -5.56 2.58
C ILE A 11 8.25 -4.79 3.69
N ASP A 12 8.85 -4.71 4.86
CA ASP A 12 8.32 -3.93 5.98
C ASP A 12 9.47 -3.36 6.81
N ILE A 13 9.27 -2.21 7.45
CA ILE A 13 10.26 -1.65 8.39
C ILE A 13 10.28 -2.42 9.73
N SER A 14 9.20 -3.14 10.04
CA SER A 14 9.03 -3.91 11.27
C SER A 14 9.75 -5.25 11.19
N VAL A 15 10.77 -5.40 12.04
CA VAL A 15 11.51 -6.66 12.21
C VAL A 15 10.57 -7.79 12.62
N ASP A 16 9.64 -7.52 13.53
CA ASP A 16 8.70 -8.53 14.04
C ASP A 16 7.71 -9.00 12.96
N ALA A 17 7.21 -8.07 12.14
CA ALA A 17 6.30 -8.41 11.04
C ALA A 17 7.00 -9.28 9.98
N VAL A 18 8.25 -8.93 9.63
CA VAL A 18 9.07 -9.71 8.69
C VAL A 18 9.39 -11.08 9.26
N ALA A 19 9.77 -11.16 10.54
CA ALA A 19 10.02 -12.43 11.20
C ALA A 19 8.77 -13.31 11.24
N TYR A 20 7.60 -12.73 11.49
CA TYR A 20 6.33 -13.47 11.45
C TYR A 20 6.00 -13.98 10.04
N ALA A 21 6.15 -13.13 9.02
CA ALA A 21 5.92 -13.51 7.63
C ALA A 21 6.84 -14.67 7.18
N ALA A 22 8.12 -14.58 7.53
CA ALA A 22 9.10 -15.62 7.18
C ALA A 22 8.89 -16.92 7.97
N ASN A 23 8.78 -16.84 9.30
CA ASN A 23 8.83 -18.01 10.18
C ASN A 23 7.47 -18.70 10.36
N THR A 24 6.37 -17.95 10.24
CA THR A 24 5.02 -18.48 10.47
C THR A 24 4.26 -18.67 9.16
N MET A 25 4.33 -17.67 8.27
CA MET A 25 3.56 -17.69 7.02
C MET A 25 4.32 -18.29 5.84
N ASN A 26 5.62 -18.59 6.01
CA ASN A 26 6.51 -19.11 4.98
C ASN A 26 6.50 -18.23 3.70
N VAL A 27 6.49 -16.90 3.88
CA VAL A 27 6.57 -15.90 2.81
C VAL A 27 7.94 -15.24 2.86
N ARG A 28 8.57 -15.05 1.70
CA ARG A 28 9.83 -14.29 1.62
C ARG A 28 9.57 -12.85 2.08
N ALA A 29 10.25 -12.38 3.12
CA ALA A 29 10.05 -11.03 3.60
C ALA A 29 11.40 -10.39 3.95
N THR A 30 11.53 -9.09 3.70
CA THR A 30 12.74 -8.30 3.93
C THR A 30 12.44 -7.16 4.89
N VAL A 31 13.33 -6.89 5.85
CA VAL A 31 13.28 -5.66 6.66
C VAL A 31 13.86 -4.51 5.86
N GLY A 32 13.12 -3.43 5.66
CA GLY A 32 13.64 -2.23 5.01
C GLY A 32 12.58 -1.23 4.54
N ASP A 33 13.07 -0.14 3.93
CA ASP A 33 12.23 0.86 3.27
C ASP A 33 11.98 0.45 1.81
N TYR A 34 10.71 0.38 1.42
CA TYR A 34 10.30 0.09 0.05
C TYR A 34 10.93 1.05 -0.97
N LEU A 35 11.16 2.33 -0.61
CA LEU A 35 11.77 3.30 -1.52
C LEU A 35 13.18 2.91 -1.96
N THR A 36 13.91 2.18 -1.14
CA THR A 36 15.26 1.67 -1.43
C THR A 36 15.31 0.19 -1.79
N TYR A 37 14.21 -0.53 -1.55
CA TYR A 37 14.09 -1.95 -1.84
C TYR A 37 13.93 -2.21 -3.34
N THR A 38 14.52 -3.30 -3.83
CA THR A 38 14.32 -3.81 -5.19
C THR A 38 14.06 -5.30 -5.10
N SER A 39 12.98 -5.75 -5.72
CA SER A 39 12.70 -7.18 -5.86
C SER A 39 13.69 -7.84 -6.81
N ALA A 40 13.97 -9.13 -6.59
CA ALA A 40 14.73 -9.94 -7.53
C ALA A 40 13.98 -10.16 -8.86
N GLU A 41 12.64 -10.20 -8.82
CA GLU A 41 11.77 -10.42 -9.99
C GLU A 41 10.71 -9.32 -10.06
N ARG A 42 10.32 -8.89 -11.26
CA ARG A 42 9.27 -7.86 -11.36
C ARG A 42 7.92 -8.47 -10.98
N PRO A 43 7.20 -7.90 -9.98
CA PRO A 43 5.88 -8.39 -9.62
C PRO A 43 4.83 -7.97 -10.65
N ASP A 44 3.87 -8.83 -10.92
CA ASP A 44 2.66 -8.47 -11.70
C ASP A 44 1.66 -7.67 -10.86
N VAL A 45 1.73 -7.81 -9.53
CA VAL A 45 0.84 -7.15 -8.57
C VAL A 45 1.65 -6.62 -7.39
N ILE A 46 1.44 -5.35 -7.05
CA ILE A 46 1.93 -4.75 -5.80
C ILE A 46 0.72 -4.48 -4.91
N ALA A 47 0.83 -4.83 -3.63
CA ALA A 47 -0.22 -4.66 -2.64
C ALA A 47 0.22 -3.68 -1.53
N MET A 48 -0.65 -2.72 -1.20
CA MET A 48 -0.46 -1.76 -0.09
C MET A 48 -1.72 -1.70 0.76
N TRP A 49 -1.83 -2.60 1.74
CA TRP A 49 -3.00 -2.69 2.61
C TRP A 49 -2.85 -1.80 3.82
N ASP A 50 -3.74 -0.80 3.95
CA ASP A 50 -3.79 0.14 5.08
C ASP A 50 -2.39 0.71 5.39
N THR A 51 -1.67 1.05 4.32
CA THR A 51 -0.25 1.45 4.38
C THR A 51 -0.08 2.92 4.01
N VAL A 52 -0.75 3.37 2.94
CA VAL A 52 -0.45 4.63 2.26
C VAL A 52 -0.70 5.87 3.13
N GLU A 53 -1.64 5.80 4.08
CA GLU A 53 -1.93 6.85 5.06
C GLU A 53 -0.82 7.07 6.09
N HIS A 54 0.03 6.06 6.30
CA HIS A 54 1.12 6.08 7.27
C HIS A 54 2.44 6.56 6.66
N LEU A 55 2.53 6.62 5.34
CA LEU A 55 3.75 6.96 4.63
C LEU A 55 4.01 8.47 4.72
N ARG A 56 5.28 8.84 4.92
CA ARG A 56 5.70 10.26 4.88
C ARG A 56 5.61 10.86 3.48
N HIS A 57 5.83 10.03 2.46
CA HIS A 57 5.88 10.42 1.05
C HIS A 57 5.08 9.43 0.20
N PRO A 58 3.75 9.35 0.36
CA PRO A 58 2.92 8.39 -0.37
C PRO A 58 3.06 8.54 -1.89
N ASP A 59 3.28 9.77 -2.38
CA ASP A 59 3.57 10.06 -3.78
C ASP A 59 4.81 9.32 -4.31
N ARG A 60 5.88 9.24 -3.52
CA ARG A 60 7.12 8.54 -3.92
C ARG A 60 6.93 7.04 -3.96
N PHE A 61 6.14 6.49 -3.03
CA PHE A 61 5.84 5.06 -2.98
C PHE A 61 4.97 4.65 -4.18
N ILE A 62 3.92 5.42 -4.49
CA ILE A 62 3.07 5.18 -5.65
C ILE A 62 3.89 5.33 -6.96
N ALA A 63 4.74 6.36 -7.05
CA ALA A 63 5.62 6.55 -8.21
C ALA A 63 6.60 5.38 -8.39
N LYS A 64 7.10 4.80 -7.29
CA LYS A 64 7.97 3.63 -7.34
C LYS A 64 7.19 2.38 -7.76
N ALA A 65 6.00 2.15 -7.20
CA ALA A 65 5.15 1.03 -7.60
C ALA A 65 4.86 1.05 -9.10
N ALA A 66 4.58 2.23 -9.68
CA ALA A 66 4.39 2.40 -11.12
C ALA A 66 5.62 1.98 -11.96
N ARG A 67 6.85 2.15 -11.44
CA ARG A 67 8.09 1.75 -12.14
C ARG A 67 8.45 0.28 -11.96
N ASP A 68 8.07 -0.29 -10.82
CA ASP A 68 8.37 -1.68 -10.49
C ASP A 68 7.42 -2.64 -11.23
N LEU A 69 6.17 -2.23 -11.42
CA LEU A 69 5.17 -2.98 -12.19
C LEU A 69 5.48 -3.00 -13.70
N PRO A 70 5.24 -4.13 -14.38
CA PRO A 70 5.21 -4.18 -15.83
C PRO A 70 3.98 -3.45 -16.39
N VAL A 71 3.96 -3.19 -17.70
CA VAL A 71 2.74 -2.73 -18.39
C VAL A 71 1.65 -3.80 -18.22
N GLY A 72 0.47 -3.38 -17.74
CA GLY A 72 -0.63 -4.29 -17.40
C GLY A 72 -0.57 -4.87 -15.98
N GLY A 73 0.48 -4.53 -15.20
CA GLY A 73 0.57 -4.86 -13.79
C GLY A 73 -0.41 -4.03 -12.95
N HIS A 74 -0.76 -4.54 -11.77
CA HIS A 74 -1.78 -3.94 -10.91
C HIS A 74 -1.19 -3.44 -9.58
N LEU A 75 -1.60 -2.24 -9.17
CA LEU A 75 -1.43 -1.79 -7.80
C LEU A 75 -2.77 -1.94 -7.08
N ALA A 76 -2.82 -2.79 -6.07
CA ALA A 76 -3.98 -2.97 -5.22
C ALA A 76 -3.71 -2.32 -3.85
N LEU A 77 -4.60 -1.45 -3.40
CA LEU A 77 -4.41 -0.73 -2.13
C LEU A 77 -5.71 -0.52 -1.38
N THR A 78 -5.61 -0.42 -0.05
CA THR A 78 -6.70 0.01 0.84
C THR A 78 -6.21 1.19 1.68
N THR A 79 -7.15 2.08 2.01
CA THR A 79 -6.93 3.18 2.95
C THR A 79 -8.27 3.71 3.43
N GLY A 80 -8.26 4.54 4.48
CA GLY A 80 -9.46 5.25 4.93
C GLY A 80 -9.96 6.28 3.93
N ASP A 81 -11.27 6.29 3.68
CA ASP A 81 -11.94 7.34 2.91
C ASP A 81 -12.61 8.38 3.83
N MET A 82 -11.96 9.53 3.96
CA MET A 82 -12.48 10.67 4.71
C MET A 82 -13.73 11.30 4.05
N GLY A 83 -13.99 11.02 2.78
CA GLY A 83 -15.18 11.42 2.04
C GLY A 83 -16.40 10.54 2.31
N SER A 84 -16.21 9.37 2.93
CA SER A 84 -17.27 8.38 3.16
C SER A 84 -18.39 8.91 4.07
N LEU A 85 -19.61 8.39 3.90
CA LEU A 85 -20.77 8.75 4.74
C LEU A 85 -20.47 8.54 6.23
N ASN A 86 -19.79 7.44 6.58
CA ASN A 86 -19.41 7.14 7.94
C ASN A 86 -18.39 8.16 8.50
N ALA A 87 -17.38 8.55 7.71
CA ALA A 87 -16.42 9.57 8.12
C ALA A 87 -17.10 10.92 8.34
N ARG A 88 -17.97 11.33 7.40
CA ARG A 88 -18.74 12.59 7.49
C ARG A 88 -19.68 12.61 8.68
N TRP A 89 -20.39 11.51 8.95
CA TRP A 89 -21.32 11.41 10.09
C TRP A 89 -20.59 11.43 11.43
N ARG A 90 -19.47 10.70 11.55
CA ARG A 90 -18.70 10.66 12.80
C ARG A 90 -17.84 11.89 13.03
N GLY A 91 -17.48 12.61 11.96
CA GLY A 91 -16.66 13.82 12.01
C GLY A 91 -15.38 13.59 12.81
N ARG A 92 -15.16 14.42 13.85
CA ARG A 92 -14.00 14.32 14.76
C ARG A 92 -13.91 13.01 15.54
N ARG A 93 -14.99 12.22 15.62
CA ARG A 93 -15.04 10.91 16.28
C ARG A 93 -14.85 9.74 15.30
N TRP A 94 -14.49 10.02 14.06
CA TRP A 94 -14.20 8.97 13.10
C TRP A 94 -12.95 8.21 13.54
N ARG A 95 -13.06 6.88 13.67
CA ARG A 95 -12.02 6.00 14.23
C ARG A 95 -10.66 6.12 13.52
N MET A 96 -10.67 6.45 12.23
CA MET A 96 -9.44 6.59 11.42
C MET A 96 -8.66 7.87 11.75
N ILE A 97 -9.24 8.83 12.48
CA ILE A 97 -8.51 10.01 12.97
C ILE A 97 -7.62 9.56 14.13
N HIS A 98 -6.42 9.10 13.78
CA HIS A 98 -5.45 8.54 14.72
C HIS A 98 -4.07 9.14 14.50
N SER A 99 -3.86 10.35 15.03
CA SER A 99 -2.53 10.92 15.18
C SER A 99 -1.80 10.21 16.35
N PRO A 100 -0.50 9.86 16.25
CA PRO A 100 0.47 10.29 15.23
C PRO A 100 0.66 9.32 14.05
N THR A 101 -0.07 8.21 13.98
CA THR A 101 0.21 7.15 13.01
C THR A 101 -0.36 7.43 11.63
N HIS A 102 -1.56 8.01 11.52
CA HIS A 102 -2.14 8.43 10.22
C HIS A 102 -1.64 9.84 9.88
N LEU A 103 -0.71 9.92 8.93
CA LEU A 103 -0.14 11.18 8.44
C LEU A 103 -1.01 11.82 7.37
N HIS A 104 -1.74 11.00 6.62
CA HIS A 104 -2.61 11.43 5.54
C HIS A 104 -4.03 10.91 5.72
N TYR A 105 -5.00 11.73 5.32
CA TYR A 105 -6.41 11.37 5.26
C TYR A 105 -6.84 11.52 3.80
N PHE A 106 -6.96 10.39 3.11
CA PHE A 106 -7.38 10.39 1.71
C PHE A 106 -8.89 10.39 1.62
N SER A 107 -9.42 10.98 0.55
CA SER A 107 -10.73 10.61 0.04
C SER A 107 -10.53 9.76 -1.20
N ALA A 108 -11.57 9.04 -1.65
CA ALA A 108 -11.53 8.34 -2.93
C ALA A 108 -11.03 9.27 -4.06
N GLN A 109 -11.54 10.51 -4.11
CA GLN A 109 -11.13 11.51 -5.11
C GLN A 109 -9.64 11.88 -5.02
N THR A 110 -9.10 12.11 -3.82
CA THR A 110 -7.69 12.50 -3.69
C THR A 110 -6.73 11.35 -3.93
N MET A 111 -7.12 10.11 -3.57
CA MET A 111 -6.38 8.90 -3.91
C MET A 111 -6.37 8.65 -5.43
N THR A 112 -7.53 8.70 -6.08
CA THR A 112 -7.64 8.57 -7.54
C THR A 112 -6.77 9.59 -8.27
N ARG A 113 -6.76 10.86 -7.81
CA ARG A 113 -5.89 11.90 -8.38
C ARG A 113 -4.41 11.58 -8.21
N LEU A 114 -4.01 11.03 -7.07
CA LEU A 114 -2.62 10.62 -6.83
C LEU A 114 -2.20 9.47 -7.75
N LEU A 115 -3.08 8.48 -7.91
CA LEU A 115 -2.86 7.32 -8.78
C LEU A 115 -2.74 7.74 -10.26
N HIS A 116 -3.67 8.54 -10.78
CA HIS A 116 -3.62 9.04 -12.16
C HIS A 116 -2.36 9.84 -12.47
N ARG A 117 -1.89 10.68 -11.52
CA ARG A 117 -0.63 11.42 -11.68
C ARG A 117 0.60 10.53 -11.86
N ASN A 118 0.51 9.27 -11.46
CA ASN A 118 1.58 8.28 -11.59
C ASN A 118 1.31 7.25 -12.70
N GLY A 119 0.34 7.52 -13.59
CA GLY A 119 0.08 6.69 -14.77
C GLY A 119 -0.81 5.48 -14.53
N PHE A 120 -1.43 5.36 -13.35
CA PHE A 120 -2.45 4.33 -13.12
C PHE A 120 -3.80 4.74 -13.70
N ASP A 121 -4.49 3.77 -14.29
CA ASP A 121 -5.94 3.84 -14.49
C ASP A 121 -6.63 3.27 -13.25
N VAL A 122 -7.77 3.85 -12.85
CA VAL A 122 -8.41 3.56 -11.56
C VAL A 122 -9.80 3.01 -11.81
N SER A 123 -9.96 1.71 -11.58
CA SER A 123 -11.26 1.04 -11.50
C SER A 123 -11.64 0.84 -10.03
N THR A 124 -12.79 1.40 -9.63
CA THR A 124 -13.42 1.17 -8.30
C THR A 124 -14.61 0.26 -8.42
#